data_AF-A0A8E2AG65-F1
#
_entry.id   AF-A0A8E2AG65-F1
#
_cell.length_a   1.000
_cell.length_b   1.000
_cell.length_c   1.000
_cell.angle_alpha   90.00
_cell.angle_beta   90.00
_cell.angle_gamma   90.00
#
_symmetry.space_group_name_H-M   'P 1'
#
loop_
_entity.id
_entity.type
_entity.pdbx_description
1 polymer ?
#
loop_
_entity_poly.entity_id
_entity_poly.type
_entity_poly.pdbx_seq_one_letter_code
_entity_poly.pdbx_strand_id
1 'polypeptide(L)'
;MPIRWNTKLAEIERGLILRPAIQQWVEQLDRGLTGQKKAAATRKKKKWYLGPSDWELLEELTKILAIFRDVTLDLSRKGVPTICMTLPLYKHMEQHMRTCRYNLRGTHTAMLRRALSAGLAKLDVYMAKALASKYTILGAVLHPAIWLKYFENHDLWSEDVPDRARAELKELYKEYSSHTSGTDHAAAPSKVKRTGSTSSIFASAISSKSAPVALGTSGKLERYFGGQFPCDSDDDDGDDTDRCLKWWKVC
;
A
#
# COMPACT_ATOMS: atom_id res chain seq x y z
N MET A 1 -9.54 10.62 13.65
CA MET A 1 -8.37 11.42 14.06
C MET A 1 -7.46 11.58 12.86
N PRO A 2 -6.84 12.75 12.62
CA PRO A 2 -5.81 12.87 11.60
C PRO A 2 -4.61 12.00 11.97
N ILE A 3 -4.02 11.36 10.97
CA ILE A 3 -2.97 10.34 11.11
C ILE A 3 -1.70 10.98 11.70
N ARG A 4 -1.42 10.72 12.99
CA ARG A 4 -0.21 11.18 13.69
C ARG A 4 1.09 10.59 13.12
N TRP A 5 0.99 9.58 12.27
CA TRP A 5 2.14 8.83 11.75
C TRP A 5 2.76 9.42 10.48
N ASN A 6 2.09 10.38 9.82
CA ASN A 6 2.56 11.00 8.56
C ASN A 6 3.05 12.45 8.73
N THR A 7 3.35 12.87 9.97
CA THR A 7 3.75 14.25 10.30
C THR A 7 4.99 14.70 9.54
N LYS A 8 5.99 13.83 9.39
CA LYS A 8 7.25 14.17 8.70
C LYS A 8 7.03 14.46 7.22
N LEU A 9 6.24 13.66 6.52
CA LEU A 9 5.91 13.90 5.12
C LEU A 9 5.12 15.21 4.97
N ALA A 10 4.10 15.42 5.81
CA ALA A 10 3.29 16.63 5.78
C ALA A 10 4.13 17.90 6.06
N GLU A 11 5.09 17.82 6.98
CA GLU A 11 6.05 18.90 7.27
C GLU A 11 6.90 19.21 6.04
N ILE A 12 7.44 18.19 5.36
CA ILE A 12 8.26 18.36 4.15
C ILE A 12 7.44 18.97 3.01
N GLU A 13 6.26 18.41 2.72
CA GLU A 13 5.35 18.91 1.67
C GLU A 13 4.97 20.37 1.94
N ARG A 14 4.65 20.71 3.19
CA ARG A 14 4.36 22.10 3.56
C ARG A 14 5.58 23.00 3.40
N GLY A 15 6.77 22.51 3.75
CA GLY A 15 8.04 23.21 3.54
C GLY A 15 8.31 23.50 2.06
N LEU A 16 8.05 22.54 1.17
CA LEU A 16 8.17 22.71 -0.28
C LEU A 16 7.19 23.77 -0.81
N ILE A 17 5.93 23.74 -0.37
CA ILE A 17 4.92 24.75 -0.74
C ILE A 17 5.36 26.15 -0.27
N LEU A 18 5.92 26.26 0.94
CA LEU A 18 6.34 27.52 1.53
C LEU A 18 7.76 27.94 1.12
N ARG A 19 8.44 27.21 0.23
CA ARG A 19 9.82 27.47 -0.18
C ARG A 19 10.08 28.95 -0.53
N PRO A 20 9.26 29.64 -1.35
CA PRO A 20 9.51 31.05 -1.69
C PRO A 20 9.44 31.96 -0.45
N ALA A 21 8.46 31.74 0.42
CA ALA A 21 8.28 32.52 1.63
C ALA A 21 9.41 32.27 2.65
N ILE A 22 9.85 31.02 2.80
CA ILE A 22 10.98 30.64 3.67
C ILE A 22 12.27 31.30 3.17
N GLN A 23 12.56 31.21 1.88
CA GLN A 23 13.76 31.82 1.29
C GLN A 23 13.75 33.34 1.46
N GLN A 24 12.64 34.00 1.13
CA GLN A 24 12.48 35.44 1.31
C GLN A 24 12.67 35.86 2.77
N TRP A 25 12.08 35.13 3.72
CA TRP A 25 12.21 35.42 5.14
C TRP A 25 13.65 35.27 5.63
N VAL A 26 14.33 34.18 5.26
CA VAL A 26 15.74 33.93 5.63
C VAL A 26 16.66 35.01 5.04
N GLU A 27 16.40 35.44 3.80
CA GLU A 27 17.17 36.51 3.14
C GLU A 27 17.05 37.87 3.84
N GLN A 28 15.90 38.14 4.46
CA GLN A 28 15.60 39.40 5.11
C GLN A 28 16.05 39.47 6.58
N LEU A 29 16.48 38.36 7.20
CA LEU A 29 16.80 38.28 8.64
C LEU A 29 17.77 39.34 9.16
N ASP A 30 18.74 39.75 8.35
CA ASP A 30 19.81 40.70 8.70
C ASP A 30 19.59 42.12 8.16
N ARG A 31 18.49 42.36 7.43
CA ARG A 31 18.17 43.68 6.87
C ARG A 31 17.85 44.68 7.98
N GLY A 32 18.43 45.87 7.90
CA GLY A 32 18.19 46.97 8.85
C GLY A 32 18.77 46.75 10.26
N LEU A 33 19.50 45.66 10.50
CA LEU A 33 20.15 45.40 11.78
C LEU A 33 21.60 45.88 11.79
N THR A 34 22.08 46.32 12.95
CA THR A 34 23.47 46.76 13.17
C THR A 34 24.08 46.08 14.40
N GLY A 35 25.41 46.12 14.52
CA GLY A 35 26.16 45.62 15.67
C GLY A 35 25.90 44.14 16.01
N GLN A 36 25.75 43.85 17.29
CA GLN A 36 25.56 42.48 17.80
C GLN A 36 24.27 41.82 17.29
N LYS A 37 23.19 42.58 17.09
CA LYS A 37 21.91 42.07 16.56
C LYS A 37 22.07 41.55 15.14
N LYS A 38 22.83 42.26 14.30
CA LYS A 38 23.18 41.82 12.94
C LYS A 38 23.98 40.52 12.98
N ALA A 39 25.02 40.46 13.82
CA ALA A 39 25.85 39.26 13.94
C ALA A 39 25.03 38.02 14.36
N ALA A 40 24.08 38.18 15.30
CA ALA A 40 23.17 37.11 15.71
C ALA A 40 22.22 36.68 14.56
N ALA A 41 21.67 37.64 13.81
CA ALA A 41 20.82 37.36 12.67
C ALA A 41 21.57 36.66 11.53
N THR A 42 22.78 37.07 11.20
CA THR A 42 23.63 36.41 10.18
C THR A 42 23.95 34.97 10.57
N ARG A 43 24.20 34.68 11.86
CA ARG A 43 24.38 33.30 12.34
C ARG A 43 23.11 32.46 12.13
N LYS A 44 21.93 33.00 12.44
CA LYS A 44 20.64 32.32 12.20
C LYS A 44 20.39 32.11 10.71
N LYS A 45 20.65 33.12 9.88
CA LYS A 45 20.55 33.06 8.42
C LYS A 45 21.40 31.93 7.87
N LYS A 46 22.68 31.83 8.26
CA LYS A 46 23.56 30.73 7.86
C LYS A 46 23.04 29.36 8.30
N LYS A 47 22.45 29.26 9.51
CA LYS A 47 21.92 28.01 10.05
C LYS A 47 20.63 27.54 9.37
N TRP A 48 19.78 28.47 8.94
CA TRP A 48 18.46 28.19 8.37
C TRP A 48 18.41 28.28 6.85
N TYR A 49 19.52 28.67 6.22
CA TYR A 49 19.64 28.65 4.78
C TYR A 49 19.60 27.21 4.27
N LEU A 50 18.64 26.94 3.38
CA LEU A 50 18.54 25.70 2.62
C LEU A 50 18.95 26.00 1.19
N GLY A 51 20.03 25.36 0.75
CA GLY A 51 20.55 25.48 -0.60
C GLY A 51 19.73 24.67 -1.60
N PRO A 52 19.97 24.82 -2.92
CA PRO A 52 19.27 24.06 -3.95
C PRO A 52 19.29 22.54 -3.72
N SER A 53 20.43 21.98 -3.32
CA SER A 53 20.57 20.55 -3.02
C SER A 53 19.71 20.08 -1.85
N ASP A 54 19.51 20.93 -0.83
CA ASP A 54 18.65 20.60 0.31
C ASP A 54 17.18 20.51 -0.12
N TRP A 55 16.74 21.40 -1.02
CA TRP A 55 15.39 21.36 -1.58
C TRP A 55 15.19 20.14 -2.48
N GLU A 56 16.18 19.79 -3.31
CA GLU A 56 16.16 18.56 -4.11
C GLU A 56 16.06 17.31 -3.22
N LEU A 57 16.80 17.27 -2.11
CA LEU A 57 16.70 16.20 -1.13
C LEU A 57 15.27 16.09 -0.55
N LEU A 58 14.65 17.21 -0.20
CA LEU A 58 13.28 17.24 0.32
C LEU A 58 12.26 16.73 -0.72
N GLU A 59 12.43 17.09 -1.99
CA GLU A 59 11.60 16.59 -3.09
C GLU A 59 11.74 15.08 -3.28
N GLU A 60 12.97 14.54 -3.25
CA GLU A 60 13.21 13.10 -3.31
C GLU A 60 12.61 12.36 -2.12
N LEU A 61 12.72 12.91 -0.90
CA LEU A 61 12.11 12.34 0.29
C LEU A 61 10.57 12.28 0.17
N THR A 62 9.94 13.32 -0.38
CA THR A 62 8.49 13.30 -0.63
C THR A 62 8.09 12.17 -1.57
N LYS A 63 8.82 11.97 -2.68
CA LYS A 63 8.55 10.87 -3.62
C LYS A 63 8.70 9.49 -2.98
N ILE A 64 9.74 9.31 -2.16
CA ILE A 64 9.97 8.05 -1.44
C ILE A 64 8.86 7.77 -0.43
N LEU A 65 8.45 8.79 0.32
CA LEU A 65 7.53 8.63 1.46
C LEU A 65 6.04 8.64 1.07
N ALA A 66 5.68 9.18 -0.10
CA ALA A 66 4.30 9.29 -0.55
C ALA A 66 3.53 7.97 -0.47
N ILE A 67 4.16 6.86 -0.88
CA ILE A 67 3.48 5.56 -0.89
C ILE A 67 3.00 5.12 0.48
N PHE A 68 3.76 5.43 1.54
CA PHE A 68 3.39 5.04 2.91
C PHE A 68 2.17 5.81 3.40
N ARG A 69 2.06 7.09 3.05
CA ARG A 69 0.86 7.88 3.35
C ARG A 69 -0.35 7.25 2.67
N ASP A 70 -0.21 6.94 1.39
CA ASP A 70 -1.35 6.52 0.60
C ASP A 70 -1.80 5.10 1.00
N VAL A 71 -0.87 4.18 1.27
CA VAL A 71 -1.15 2.87 1.89
C VAL A 71 -1.83 3.03 3.25
N THR A 72 -1.37 3.96 4.08
CA THR A 72 -2.00 4.22 5.39
C THR A 72 -3.43 4.73 5.22
N LEU A 73 -3.69 5.59 4.24
CA LEU A 73 -5.03 6.09 3.94
C LEU A 73 -5.95 4.95 3.48
N ASP A 74 -5.50 4.09 2.57
CA ASP A 74 -6.27 2.93 2.10
C ASP A 74 -6.60 1.97 3.27
N LEU A 75 -5.62 1.65 4.12
CA LEU A 75 -5.81 0.80 5.30
C LEU A 75 -6.64 1.46 6.42
N SER A 76 -6.85 2.77 6.38
CA SER A 76 -7.66 3.52 7.36
C SER A 76 -9.10 3.74 6.91
N ARG A 77 -9.49 3.27 5.72
CA ARG A 77 -10.86 3.47 5.20
C ARG A 77 -11.87 2.70 6.02
N LYS A 78 -12.91 3.40 6.49
CA LYS A 78 -14.04 2.80 7.20
C LYS A 78 -14.92 2.01 6.23
N GLY A 79 -15.40 0.84 6.65
CA GLY A 79 -16.32 0.01 5.84
C GLY A 79 -15.64 -0.72 4.67
N VAL A 80 -14.31 -0.85 4.71
CA VAL A 80 -13.53 -1.59 3.72
C VAL A 80 -12.80 -2.73 4.43
N PRO A 81 -12.88 -3.98 3.94
CA PRO A 81 -12.05 -5.06 4.45
C PRO A 81 -10.59 -4.77 4.08
N THR A 82 -9.74 -4.58 5.09
CA THR A 82 -8.33 -4.20 4.90
C THR A 82 -7.37 -5.37 5.06
N ILE A 83 -7.80 -6.47 5.71
CA ILE A 83 -6.95 -7.65 5.93
C ILE A 83 -6.45 -8.22 4.60
N CYS A 84 -7.33 -8.34 3.60
CA CYS A 84 -6.98 -8.80 2.25
C CYS A 84 -5.98 -7.90 1.52
N MET A 85 -5.92 -6.62 1.89
CA MET A 85 -5.02 -5.64 1.27
C MET A 85 -3.62 -5.67 1.86
N THR A 86 -3.45 -6.26 3.04
CA THR A 86 -2.21 -6.19 3.81
C THR A 86 -1.00 -6.67 3.00
N LEU A 87 -1.03 -7.91 2.50
CA LEU A 87 0.10 -8.50 1.79
C LEU A 87 0.40 -7.78 0.46
N PRO A 88 -0.59 -7.47 -0.40
CA PRO A 88 -0.34 -6.69 -1.61
C PRO A 88 0.24 -5.30 -1.36
N LEU A 89 -0.28 -4.57 -0.36
CA LEU A 89 0.23 -3.23 -0.05
C LEU A 89 1.65 -3.26 0.52
N TYR A 90 2.01 -4.26 1.32
CA TYR A 90 3.40 -4.46 1.75
C TYR A 90 4.32 -4.70 0.55
N LYS A 91 3.92 -5.57 -0.39
CA LYS A 91 4.71 -5.85 -1.59
C LYS A 91 4.86 -4.61 -2.47
N HIS A 92 3.78 -3.83 -2.60
CA HIS A 92 3.79 -2.60 -3.37
C HIS A 92 4.74 -1.54 -2.76
N MET A 93 4.73 -1.37 -1.44
CA MET A 93 5.72 -0.51 -0.76
C MET A 93 7.16 -0.98 -0.99
N GLU A 94 7.40 -2.30 -0.94
CA GLU A 94 8.72 -2.89 -1.17
C GLU A 94 9.23 -2.59 -2.58
N GLN A 95 8.39 -2.81 -3.60
CA GLN A 95 8.70 -2.52 -5.00
C GLN A 95 8.95 -1.02 -5.22
N HIS A 96 8.13 -0.15 -4.63
CA HIS A 96 8.33 1.30 -4.69
C HIS A 96 9.70 1.69 -4.14
N MET A 97 10.05 1.20 -2.95
CA MET A 97 11.35 1.48 -2.33
C MET A 97 12.53 0.96 -3.16
N ARG A 98 12.42 -0.25 -3.73
CA ARG A 98 13.44 -0.82 -4.64
C ARG A 98 13.61 0.03 -5.90
N THR A 99 12.50 0.45 -6.50
CA THR A 99 12.48 1.33 -7.68
C THR A 99 13.09 2.69 -7.38
N CYS A 100 12.69 3.34 -6.29
CA CYS A 100 13.32 4.58 -5.82
C CYS A 100 14.83 4.39 -5.66
N ARG A 101 15.27 3.32 -4.97
CA ARG A 101 16.69 3.05 -4.73
C ARG A 101 17.49 2.90 -6.02
N TYR A 102 16.91 2.26 -7.03
CA TYR A 102 17.52 2.10 -8.36
C TYR A 102 17.58 3.43 -9.13
N ASN A 103 16.52 4.24 -9.05
CA ASN A 103 16.38 5.50 -9.77
C ASN A 103 17.08 6.69 -9.11
N LEU A 104 17.52 6.58 -7.85
CA LEU A 104 18.21 7.68 -7.15
C LEU A 104 19.42 8.20 -7.93
N ARG A 105 19.47 9.53 -8.10
CA ARG A 105 20.59 10.27 -8.72
C ARG A 105 20.88 11.52 -7.88
N GLY A 106 22.04 12.14 -8.13
CA GLY A 106 22.43 13.40 -7.52
C GLY A 106 23.22 13.27 -6.21
N THR A 107 23.42 14.42 -5.56
CA THR A 107 24.39 14.62 -4.46
C THR A 107 24.10 13.77 -3.23
N HIS A 108 22.82 13.50 -2.92
CA HIS A 108 22.41 12.79 -1.70
C HIS A 108 22.24 11.28 -1.89
N THR A 109 22.62 10.73 -3.05
CA THR A 109 22.37 9.33 -3.43
C THR A 109 22.88 8.33 -2.40
N ALA A 110 24.11 8.48 -1.89
CA ALA A 110 24.69 7.53 -0.95
C ALA A 110 23.93 7.47 0.38
N MET A 111 23.53 8.64 0.90
CA MET A 111 22.75 8.75 2.13
C MET A 111 21.35 8.14 1.94
N LEU A 112 20.66 8.51 0.86
CA LEU A 112 19.31 8.01 0.56
C LEU A 112 19.31 6.50 0.29
N ARG A 113 20.33 5.95 -0.37
CA ARG A 113 20.47 4.49 -0.54
C ARG A 113 20.61 3.77 0.79
N ARG A 114 21.39 4.31 1.73
CA ARG A 114 21.50 3.74 3.09
C ARG A 114 20.17 3.80 3.83
N ALA A 115 19.47 4.93 3.75
CA ALA A 115 18.15 5.10 4.37
C ALA A 115 17.11 4.13 3.77
N LEU A 116 17.07 4.00 2.44
CA LEU A 116 16.18 3.05 1.75
C LEU A 116 16.50 1.60 2.10
N SER A 117 17.78 1.21 2.20
CA SER A 117 18.15 -0.14 2.64
C SER A 117 17.72 -0.41 4.08
N ALA A 118 17.85 0.57 4.99
CA ALA A 118 17.35 0.43 6.36
C ALA A 118 15.81 0.33 6.41
N GLY A 119 15.11 1.12 5.59
CA GLY A 119 13.65 1.05 5.49
C GLY A 119 13.16 -0.25 4.87
N LEU A 120 13.83 -0.78 3.84
CA LEU A 120 13.55 -2.10 3.27
C LEU A 120 13.73 -3.20 4.32
N ALA A 121 14.86 -3.21 5.05
CA ALA A 121 15.07 -4.17 6.12
C ALA A 121 13.99 -4.09 7.21
N LYS A 122 13.48 -2.88 7.51
CA LYS A 122 12.36 -2.71 8.43
C LYS A 122 11.05 -3.23 7.87
N LEU A 123 10.82 -3.03 6.57
CA LEU A 123 9.64 -3.53 5.86
C LEU A 123 9.62 -5.06 5.85
N ASP A 124 10.77 -5.69 5.60
CA ASP A 124 10.93 -7.15 5.60
C ASP A 124 10.52 -7.76 6.96
N VAL A 125 10.89 -7.12 8.07
CA VAL A 125 10.47 -7.56 9.42
C VAL A 125 8.96 -7.58 9.57
N TYR A 126 8.26 -6.56 9.07
CA TYR A 126 6.79 -6.50 9.18
C TYR A 126 6.10 -7.37 8.13
N MET A 127 6.68 -7.53 6.95
CA MET A 127 6.23 -8.49 5.94
C MET A 127 6.29 -9.91 6.50
N ALA A 128 7.39 -10.30 7.15
CA ALA A 128 7.53 -11.60 7.80
C ALA A 128 6.45 -11.82 8.88
N LYS A 129 6.15 -10.78 9.69
CA LYS A 129 5.05 -10.83 10.67
C LYS A 129 3.68 -10.97 10.00
N ALA A 130 3.46 -10.25 8.90
CA ALA A 130 2.21 -10.36 8.14
C ALA A 130 2.06 -11.77 7.59
N LEU A 131 3.10 -12.34 6.98
CA LEU A 131 3.13 -13.70 6.44
C LEU A 131 3.02 -14.79 7.51
N ALA A 132 3.44 -14.53 8.75
CA ALA A 132 3.26 -15.48 9.85
C ALA A 132 1.78 -15.61 10.31
N SER A 133 0.94 -14.63 9.98
CA SER A 133 -0.49 -14.67 10.32
C SER A 133 -1.30 -15.38 9.24
N LYS A 134 -1.98 -16.48 9.59
CA LYS A 134 -2.88 -17.14 8.65
C LYS A 134 -4.01 -16.23 8.14
N TYR A 135 -4.44 -15.25 8.93
CA TYR A 135 -5.55 -14.37 8.56
C TYR A 135 -5.23 -13.41 7.42
N THR A 136 -3.99 -12.92 7.33
CA THR A 136 -3.57 -12.03 6.23
C THR A 136 -3.50 -12.81 4.92
N ILE A 137 -3.01 -14.05 4.98
CA ILE A 137 -2.96 -14.98 3.84
C ILE A 137 -4.37 -15.34 3.41
N LEU A 138 -5.18 -15.87 4.32
CA LEU A 138 -6.57 -16.24 4.04
C LEU A 138 -7.37 -15.06 3.52
N GLY A 139 -7.24 -13.88 4.14
CA GLY A 139 -7.91 -12.67 3.67
C GLY A 139 -7.53 -12.31 2.24
N ALA A 140 -6.25 -12.39 1.89
CA ALA A 140 -5.77 -12.12 0.54
C ALA A 140 -6.28 -13.19 -0.45
N VAL A 141 -6.16 -14.48 -0.13
CA VAL A 141 -6.58 -15.58 -0.99
C VAL A 141 -8.08 -15.56 -1.25
N LEU A 142 -8.90 -15.22 -0.24
CA LEU A 142 -10.35 -15.15 -0.34
C LEU A 142 -10.83 -13.97 -1.21
N HIS A 143 -9.96 -12.99 -1.45
CA HIS A 143 -10.31 -11.83 -2.27
C HIS A 143 -10.34 -12.23 -3.76
N PRO A 144 -11.46 -11.98 -4.47
CA PRO A 144 -11.66 -12.49 -5.84
C PRO A 144 -10.66 -11.95 -6.87
N ALA A 145 -10.06 -10.79 -6.61
CA ALA A 145 -9.07 -10.18 -7.49
C ALA A 145 -7.59 -10.52 -7.16
N ILE A 146 -7.31 -11.20 -6.03
CA ILE A 146 -5.94 -11.58 -5.64
C ILE A 146 -5.74 -13.08 -5.93
N TRP A 147 -6.59 -13.91 -5.31
CA TRP A 147 -6.51 -15.37 -5.39
C TRP A 147 -5.13 -15.97 -5.09
N LEU A 148 -5.04 -17.29 -5.28
CA LEU A 148 -3.78 -18.02 -5.18
C LEU A 148 -2.77 -17.56 -6.25
N LYS A 149 -3.26 -17.18 -7.43
CA LYS A 149 -2.43 -16.77 -8.57
C LYS A 149 -1.52 -15.58 -8.29
N TYR A 150 -1.97 -14.64 -7.47
CA TYR A 150 -1.11 -13.55 -7.05
C TYR A 150 0.12 -14.04 -6.28
N PHE A 151 -0.03 -15.09 -5.46
CA PHE A 151 1.06 -15.72 -4.72
C PHE A 151 1.93 -16.65 -5.58
N GLU A 152 1.43 -17.09 -6.72
CA GLU A 152 2.18 -17.88 -7.71
C GLU A 152 3.15 -17.01 -8.53
N ASN A 153 3.11 -15.68 -8.39
CA ASN A 153 4.11 -14.81 -8.98
C ASN A 153 5.45 -14.92 -8.24
N HIS A 154 6.36 -15.73 -8.77
CA HIS A 154 7.69 -15.97 -8.21
C HIS A 154 8.64 -14.76 -8.22
N ASP A 155 8.33 -13.70 -8.99
CA ASP A 155 9.06 -12.43 -8.88
C ASP A 155 8.71 -11.67 -7.58
N LEU A 156 7.54 -11.98 -7.01
CA LEU A 156 7.01 -11.31 -5.82
C LEU A 156 7.11 -12.16 -4.56
N TRP A 157 6.89 -13.46 -4.68
CA TRP A 157 6.72 -14.37 -3.54
C TRP A 157 7.68 -15.55 -3.64
N SER A 158 8.12 -16.03 -2.47
CA SER A 158 8.87 -17.28 -2.38
C SER A 158 7.95 -18.48 -2.63
N GLU A 159 8.52 -19.59 -3.10
CA GLU A 159 7.78 -20.79 -3.52
C GLU A 159 6.91 -21.40 -2.40
N ASP A 160 7.27 -21.19 -1.13
CA ASP A 160 6.52 -21.70 0.02
C ASP A 160 5.19 -20.97 0.27
N VAL A 161 5.07 -19.71 -0.16
CA VAL A 161 3.90 -18.86 0.12
C VAL A 161 2.63 -19.37 -0.56
N PRO A 162 2.61 -19.68 -1.88
CA PRO A 162 1.42 -20.22 -2.53
C PRO A 162 1.01 -21.59 -1.96
N ASP A 163 1.97 -22.46 -1.64
CA ASP A 163 1.68 -23.77 -1.05
C ASP A 163 1.03 -23.63 0.33
N ARG A 164 1.58 -22.75 1.18
CA ARG A 164 0.99 -22.44 2.48
C ARG A 164 -0.39 -21.83 2.34
N ALA A 165 -0.58 -20.88 1.43
CA ALA A 165 -1.86 -20.26 1.14
C ALA A 165 -2.94 -21.28 0.74
N ARG A 166 -2.57 -22.25 -0.11
CA ARG A 166 -3.44 -23.37 -0.52
C ARG A 166 -3.77 -24.27 0.67
N ALA A 167 -2.79 -24.61 1.51
CA ALA A 167 -2.98 -25.47 2.68
C ALA A 167 -3.93 -24.84 3.71
N GLU A 168 -3.71 -23.57 4.06
CA GLU A 168 -4.53 -22.81 5.00
C GLU A 168 -5.99 -22.71 4.52
N LEU A 169 -6.21 -22.45 3.22
CA LEU A 169 -7.58 -22.39 2.69
C LEU A 169 -8.26 -23.77 2.69
N LYS A 170 -7.51 -24.84 2.39
CA LYS A 170 -8.01 -26.23 2.48
C LYS A 170 -8.44 -26.57 3.90
N GLU A 171 -7.64 -26.21 4.90
CA GLU A 171 -7.95 -26.40 6.30
C GLU A 171 -9.21 -25.62 6.73
N LEU A 172 -9.27 -24.33 6.39
CA LEU A 172 -10.44 -23.49 6.67
C LEU A 172 -11.72 -24.04 6.03
N TYR A 173 -11.64 -24.49 4.78
CA TYR A 173 -12.78 -25.09 4.08
C TYR A 173 -13.24 -26.38 4.76
N LYS A 174 -12.31 -27.22 5.22
CA LYS A 174 -12.62 -28.45 5.95
C LYS A 174 -13.35 -28.13 7.26
N GLU A 175 -12.83 -27.20 8.05
CA GLU A 175 -13.45 -26.72 9.29
C GLU A 175 -14.87 -26.20 9.02
N TYR A 176 -15.03 -25.30 8.04
CA TYR A 176 -16.32 -24.76 7.64
C TYR A 176 -17.33 -25.84 7.21
N SER A 177 -16.89 -26.81 6.40
CA SER A 177 -17.74 -27.92 5.93
C SER A 177 -18.21 -28.83 7.06
N SER A 178 -17.37 -29.03 8.09
CA SER A 178 -17.73 -29.83 9.26
C SER A 178 -18.79 -29.15 10.14
N HIS A 179 -18.77 -27.81 10.23
CA HIS A 179 -19.74 -27.04 11.02
C HIS A 179 -21.06 -26.78 10.29
N THR A 180 -21.05 -26.69 8.96
CA THR A 180 -22.26 -26.42 8.16
C THR A 180 -23.09 -27.66 7.84
N SER A 181 -22.57 -28.86 8.11
CA SER A 181 -23.30 -30.11 7.92
C SER A 181 -24.44 -30.34 8.95
N GLY A 182 -24.70 -29.38 9.85
CA GLY A 182 -25.73 -29.47 10.89
C GLY A 182 -26.65 -28.26 11.07
N THR A 183 -26.51 -27.18 10.29
CA THR A 183 -27.33 -25.96 10.49
C THR A 183 -27.52 -25.19 9.18
N ASP A 184 -28.76 -25.13 8.69
CA ASP A 184 -29.18 -24.25 7.60
C ASP A 184 -29.16 -22.79 8.08
N HIS A 185 -28.07 -22.06 7.81
CA HIS A 185 -28.02 -20.62 8.07
C HIS A 185 -28.33 -19.83 6.81
N ALA A 186 -29.50 -19.20 6.81
CA ALA A 186 -29.86 -18.13 5.89
C ALA A 186 -28.90 -16.93 6.06
N ALA A 187 -28.27 -16.50 4.98
CA ALA A 187 -27.31 -15.40 4.98
C ALA A 187 -27.99 -14.03 5.12
N ALA A 188 -27.46 -13.18 6.00
CA ALA A 188 -27.92 -11.80 6.18
C ALA A 188 -27.39 -10.86 5.07
N PRO A 189 -28.23 -10.03 4.41
CA PRO A 189 -27.78 -9.10 3.40
C PRO A 189 -27.13 -7.86 4.03
N SER A 190 -25.84 -7.64 3.76
CA SER A 190 -25.12 -6.43 4.17
C SER A 190 -25.04 -5.45 3.00
N LYS A 191 -26.01 -4.54 2.85
CA LYS A 191 -25.91 -3.41 1.91
C LYS A 191 -25.00 -2.33 2.50
N VAL A 192 -23.80 -2.18 1.97
CA VAL A 192 -22.90 -1.05 2.28
C VAL A 192 -22.86 -0.11 1.08
N LYS A 193 -23.41 1.11 1.24
CA LYS A 193 -23.20 2.21 0.27
C LYS A 193 -21.77 2.73 0.39
N ARG A 194 -21.04 2.83 -0.73
CA ARG A 194 -19.72 3.47 -0.81
C ARG A 194 -19.80 4.78 -1.59
N THR A 195 -19.04 5.76 -1.15
CA THR A 195 -18.89 7.09 -1.76
C THR A 195 -17.47 7.26 -2.31
N GLY A 196 -17.36 7.71 -3.57
CA GLY A 196 -16.20 8.40 -4.12
C GLY A 196 -15.14 7.52 -4.80
N SER A 197 -15.08 7.58 -6.14
CA SER A 197 -13.99 7.04 -6.96
C SER A 197 -12.77 7.96 -6.92
N THR A 198 -11.65 7.40 -6.46
CA THR A 198 -10.28 7.82 -6.78
C THR A 198 -9.51 6.52 -6.96
N SER A 199 -8.72 6.37 -8.03
CA SER A 199 -8.00 5.13 -8.34
C SER A 199 -7.30 4.55 -7.10
N SER A 200 -7.74 3.38 -6.64
CA SER A 200 -7.21 2.79 -5.40
C SER A 200 -5.82 2.20 -5.64
N ILE A 201 -4.88 2.46 -4.73
CA ILE A 201 -3.52 1.89 -4.80
C ILE A 201 -3.55 0.37 -4.67
N PHE A 202 -4.53 -0.15 -3.93
CA PHE A 202 -4.78 -1.59 -3.90
C PHE A 202 -5.02 -2.19 -5.29
N ALA A 203 -5.77 -1.51 -6.17
CA ALA A 203 -5.99 -1.98 -7.54
C ALA A 203 -4.68 -1.99 -8.36
N SER A 204 -3.83 -0.97 -8.18
CA SER A 204 -2.48 -0.94 -8.77
C SER A 204 -1.59 -2.07 -8.24
N ALA A 205 -1.68 -2.40 -6.95
CA ALA A 205 -0.87 -3.43 -6.30
C ALA A 205 -1.20 -4.86 -6.75
N ILE A 206 -2.42 -5.11 -7.22
CA ILE A 206 -2.91 -6.45 -7.61
C ILE A 206 -3.05 -6.65 -9.12
N SER A 207 -2.86 -5.60 -9.93
CA SER A 207 -3.09 -5.66 -11.38
C SER A 207 -2.19 -6.71 -12.04
N SER A 208 -2.78 -7.88 -12.26
CA SER A 208 -2.16 -9.06 -12.86
C SER A 208 -3.00 -9.41 -14.07
N LYS A 209 -2.56 -9.03 -15.28
CA LYS A 209 -3.28 -9.38 -16.51
C LYS A 209 -3.31 -10.90 -16.66
N SER A 210 -4.46 -11.54 -16.45
CA SER A 210 -4.56 -12.96 -16.78
C SER A 210 -5.98 -13.44 -17.05
N ALA A 211 -6.11 -14.24 -18.11
CA ALA A 211 -7.36 -14.86 -18.55
C ALA A 211 -7.74 -16.07 -17.68
N PRO A 212 -9.04 -16.37 -17.54
CA PRO A 212 -9.52 -17.55 -16.81
C PRO A 212 -9.15 -18.84 -17.56
N VAL A 213 -8.71 -19.86 -16.83
CA VAL A 213 -8.43 -21.20 -17.36
C VAL A 213 -9.59 -22.11 -16.99
N ALA A 214 -10.26 -22.69 -17.99
CA ALA A 214 -11.33 -23.64 -17.76
C ALA A 214 -10.74 -25.01 -17.39
N LEU A 215 -10.95 -25.45 -16.13
CA LEU A 215 -10.72 -26.84 -15.73
C LEU A 215 -12.05 -27.57 -15.47
N GLY A 216 -12.15 -28.77 -16.04
CA GLY A 216 -13.28 -29.70 -15.86
C GLY A 216 -13.34 -30.30 -14.45
N THR A 217 -14.56 -30.76 -14.10
CA THR A 217 -14.95 -31.57 -12.92
C THR A 217 -13.90 -31.72 -11.82
N SER A 218 -13.71 -30.65 -11.04
CA SER A 218 -12.99 -30.70 -9.78
C SER A 218 -13.87 -30.11 -8.67
N GLY A 219 -13.59 -30.47 -7.41
CA GLY A 219 -14.39 -30.04 -6.25
C GLY A 219 -14.51 -28.52 -6.14
N LYS A 220 -15.51 -28.02 -5.37
CA LYS A 220 -15.79 -26.57 -5.22
C LYS A 220 -14.52 -25.72 -4.96
N LEU A 221 -13.61 -26.24 -4.15
CA LEU A 221 -12.37 -25.57 -3.79
C LEU A 221 -11.34 -25.50 -4.93
N GLU A 222 -11.22 -26.55 -5.74
CA GLU A 222 -10.32 -26.54 -6.90
C GLU A 222 -10.88 -25.68 -8.04
N ARG A 223 -12.21 -25.57 -8.17
CA ARG A 223 -12.87 -24.58 -9.05
C ARG A 223 -12.56 -23.14 -8.62
N TYR A 224 -12.50 -22.89 -7.31
CA TYR A 224 -12.09 -21.60 -6.77
C TYR A 224 -10.62 -21.30 -7.11
N PHE A 225 -9.71 -22.24 -6.88
CA PHE A 225 -8.30 -22.08 -7.24
C PHE A 225 -8.07 -21.92 -8.75
N GLY A 226 -8.88 -22.59 -9.58
CA GLY A 226 -8.82 -22.49 -11.05
C GLY A 226 -9.28 -21.15 -11.63
N GLY A 227 -9.73 -20.22 -10.78
CA GLY A 227 -10.08 -18.86 -11.18
C GLY A 227 -11.39 -18.76 -11.96
N GLN A 228 -12.35 -19.64 -11.67
CA GLN A 228 -13.66 -19.66 -12.32
C GLN A 228 -14.59 -18.50 -11.90
N PHE A 229 -14.18 -17.66 -10.94
CA PHE A 229 -15.00 -16.60 -10.36
C PHE A 229 -14.40 -15.18 -10.53
N PRO A 230 -14.07 -14.75 -11.76
CA PRO A 230 -13.29 -13.53 -11.99
C PRO A 230 -14.01 -12.26 -11.48
N CYS A 231 -13.21 -11.26 -11.11
CA CYS A 231 -13.66 -9.90 -10.84
C CYS A 231 -13.10 -9.01 -11.95
N ASP A 232 -13.97 -8.62 -12.87
CA ASP A 232 -13.59 -7.75 -14.00
C ASP A 232 -13.24 -6.36 -13.44
N SER A 233 -11.99 -5.96 -13.63
CA SER A 233 -11.47 -4.65 -13.20
C SER A 233 -11.65 -3.54 -14.24
N ASP A 234 -12.12 -3.89 -15.44
CA ASP A 234 -12.02 -3.02 -16.62
C ASP A 234 -13.25 -2.11 -16.84
N ASP A 235 -14.29 -2.22 -16.02
CA ASP A 235 -15.48 -1.36 -16.09
C ASP A 235 -15.42 -0.28 -14.98
N ASP A 236 -14.50 0.69 -15.12
CA ASP A 236 -14.46 1.93 -14.32
C ASP A 236 -15.50 2.97 -14.82
N ASP A 237 -16.63 2.50 -15.34
CA ASP A 237 -17.82 3.33 -15.57
C ASP A 237 -18.62 3.34 -14.27
N GLY A 238 -18.33 4.35 -13.45
CA GLY A 238 -18.80 4.47 -12.08
C GLY A 238 -20.31 4.31 -11.93
N ASP A 239 -20.72 3.19 -11.33
CA ASP A 239 -21.88 3.08 -10.42
C ASP A 239 -22.00 1.67 -9.81
N ASP A 240 -21.39 0.64 -10.42
CA ASP A 240 -21.83 -0.74 -10.22
C ASP A 240 -20.73 -1.67 -9.65
N THR A 241 -20.34 -1.47 -8.39
CA THR A 241 -19.50 -2.44 -7.65
C THR A 241 -20.18 -3.79 -7.43
N ASP A 242 -21.46 -3.94 -7.79
CA ASP A 242 -22.24 -5.18 -7.70
C ASP A 242 -21.80 -6.21 -8.78
N ARG A 243 -20.94 -5.81 -9.74
CA ARG A 243 -20.50 -6.70 -10.83
C ARG A 243 -19.46 -7.75 -10.42
N CYS A 244 -18.57 -7.47 -9.46
CA CYS A 244 -17.52 -8.41 -9.02
C CYS A 244 -18.04 -9.65 -8.27
N LEU A 245 -19.33 -9.66 -7.94
CA LEU A 245 -20.02 -10.75 -7.26
C LEU A 245 -21.23 -11.26 -8.07
N LYS A 246 -21.30 -11.01 -9.39
CA LYS A 246 -22.36 -11.57 -10.25
C LYS A 246 -22.50 -13.09 -10.12
N TRP A 247 -21.39 -13.77 -9.86
CA TRP A 247 -21.34 -15.21 -9.62
C TRP A 247 -21.77 -15.62 -8.20
N TRP A 248 -21.84 -14.69 -7.24
CA TRP A 248 -22.28 -14.88 -5.85
C TRP A 248 -23.81 -14.72 -5.70
N LYS A 249 -24.62 -14.94 -6.75
CA LYS A 249 -26.07 -14.95 -6.54
C LYS A 249 -26.45 -16.11 -5.63
N VAL A 250 -26.84 -15.76 -4.41
CA VAL A 250 -27.36 -16.66 -3.38
C VAL A 250 -28.65 -17.26 -3.92
N CYS A 251 -28.66 -18.58 -4.15
CA CYS A 251 -29.91 -19.35 -4.27
C CYS A 251 -30.51 -19.54 -2.88
#